data_AF-A0A0E3JSL1-F1
#
_entry.id   AF-A0A0E3JSL1-F1
#
_cell.length_a   1.000
_cell.length_b   1.000
_cell.length_c   1.000
_cell.angle_alpha   90.00
_cell.angle_beta   90.00
_cell.angle_gamma   90.00
#
_symmetry.space_group_name_H-M   'P 1'
#
loop_
_entity.id
_entity.type
_entity.pdbx_description
1 polymer ?
#
loop_
_entity_poly.entity_id
_entity_poly.type
_entity_poly.pdbx_seq_one_letter_code
_entity_poly.pdbx_strand_id
1 'polypeptide(L)'
;ESAPPEELMVPYWESVLRSGSSCTPGQRGRTAERTELWDPVSSKEVELALPPLGTAPGPDSFTPKDFRAVPSAVWACIFNIFMLCGRLPDYLLESRTTLIPKRDGACNPEDFRPITVSSVVVRCFHKVIANRMSRHIQLDPRQKAFRSLDGCLEGVFLLDFILGHARRNHRPVHLASLDVAKAFDSVSHAAILDVLRSFGVPDQMGEYIASVYAGSRTRLQGDGWQSHAIHPTCGVKQGDPLSPMIFNMVIDRLFTLFPRDTGVTVGDTVLNGM
;
A
#
# COMPACT_ATOMS: atom_id res chain seq x y z
N GLU A 1 -14.49 16.77 20.67
CA GLU A 1 -13.18 17.42 20.81
C GLU A 1 -12.79 17.97 19.44
N SER A 2 -12.32 19.21 19.36
CA SER A 2 -11.95 19.82 18.08
C SER A 2 -10.67 19.18 17.55
N ALA A 3 -10.67 18.76 16.28
CA ALA A 3 -9.44 18.37 15.59
C ALA A 3 -8.37 19.47 15.73
N PRO A 4 -7.08 19.11 15.83
CA PRO A 4 -6.00 20.08 15.97
C PRO A 4 -5.99 21.09 14.81
N PRO A 5 -5.58 22.34 15.08
CA PRO A 5 -5.68 23.45 14.14
C PRO A 5 -4.81 23.24 12.90
N GLU A 6 -5.20 23.86 11.78
CA GLU A 6 -4.49 23.80 10.49
C GLU A 6 -2.99 24.12 10.63
N GLU A 7 -2.67 25.15 11.42
CA GLU A 7 -1.31 25.67 11.66
C GLU A 7 -0.36 24.63 12.24
N LEU A 8 -0.89 23.65 12.98
CA LEU A 8 -0.13 22.54 13.56
C LEU A 8 -0.05 21.36 12.58
N MET A 9 -1.16 21.06 11.90
CA MET A 9 -1.32 19.85 11.11
C MET A 9 -0.65 19.92 9.75
N VAL A 10 -0.83 21.03 9.03
CA VAL A 10 -0.36 21.16 7.64
C VAL A 10 1.16 21.13 7.56
N PRO A 11 1.94 21.91 8.34
CA PRO A 11 3.39 21.89 8.24
C PRO A 11 3.99 20.52 8.60
N TYR A 12 3.44 19.85 9.61
CA TYR A 12 3.89 18.53 10.02
C TYR A 12 3.69 17.50 8.91
N TRP A 13 2.47 17.37 8.39
CA TRP A 13 2.16 16.35 7.39
C TRP A 13 2.77 16.69 6.03
N GLU A 14 2.90 17.96 5.66
CA GLU A 14 3.64 18.36 4.47
C GLU A 14 5.12 17.93 4.58
N SER A 15 5.76 18.12 5.74
CA SER A 15 7.13 17.67 5.96
C SER A 15 7.26 16.15 5.83
N VAL A 16 6.30 15.38 6.34
CA VAL A 16 6.28 13.92 6.24
C VAL A 16 6.11 13.47 4.79
N LEU A 17 5.14 14.02 4.06
CA LEU A 17 4.85 13.67 2.66
C LEU A 17 5.98 14.08 1.70
N ARG A 18 6.83 15.03 2.10
CA ARG A 18 8.00 15.50 1.35
C ARG A 18 9.33 14.93 1.86
N SER A 19 9.32 14.13 2.93
CA SER A 19 10.56 13.65 3.54
C SER A 19 11.24 12.64 2.61
N GLY A 20 12.28 13.08 1.92
CA GLY A 20 13.07 12.20 1.05
C GLY A 20 13.61 11.03 1.85
N SER A 21 13.29 9.81 1.43
CA SER A 21 13.84 8.59 2.01
C SER A 21 14.92 8.05 1.07
N SER A 22 16.15 7.93 1.55
CA SER A 22 17.25 7.38 0.77
C SER A 22 17.07 5.86 0.64
N CYS A 23 17.18 5.33 -0.57
CA CYS A 23 17.12 3.89 -0.81
C CYS A 23 18.47 3.38 -1.28
N THR A 24 18.96 2.32 -0.65
CA THR A 24 20.06 1.51 -1.16
C THR A 24 19.47 0.47 -2.11
N PRO A 25 19.84 0.46 -3.41
CA PRO A 25 19.36 -0.57 -4.33
C PRO A 25 19.87 -1.94 -3.87
N GLY A 26 18.95 -2.85 -3.58
CA GLY A 26 19.27 -4.23 -3.20
C GLY A 26 19.58 -5.10 -4.43
N GLN A 27 20.46 -6.07 -4.26
CA GLN A 27 20.98 -6.91 -5.35
C GLN A 27 20.05 -8.09 -5.72
N ARG A 28 18.72 -7.91 -5.77
CA ARG A 28 17.81 -8.97 -6.25
C ARG A 28 17.78 -8.92 -7.78
N GLY A 29 18.21 -10.00 -8.44
CA GLY A 29 18.13 -10.11 -9.90
C GLY A 29 16.68 -9.96 -10.40
N ARG A 30 16.51 -9.38 -11.59
CA ARG A 30 15.19 -9.22 -12.24
C ARG A 30 14.60 -10.60 -12.50
N THR A 31 13.42 -10.87 -11.93
CA THR A 31 12.61 -12.04 -12.30
C THR A 31 12.17 -11.89 -13.76
N ALA A 32 11.91 -13.01 -14.44
CA ALA A 32 11.32 -12.98 -15.79
C ALA A 32 10.09 -12.06 -15.82
N GLU A 33 10.00 -11.26 -16.89
CA GLU A 33 8.91 -10.31 -17.07
C GLU A 33 7.56 -11.03 -17.20
N ARG A 34 6.55 -10.48 -16.53
CA ARG A 34 5.18 -11.00 -16.45
C ARG A 34 4.26 -10.13 -17.29
N THR A 35 4.36 -10.27 -18.61
CA THR A 35 3.63 -9.43 -19.57
C THR A 35 2.12 -9.42 -19.31
N GLU A 36 1.59 -10.53 -18.78
CA GLU A 36 0.17 -10.69 -18.45
C GLU A 36 -0.36 -9.69 -17.40
N LEU A 37 0.53 -9.06 -16.62
CA LEU A 37 0.13 -7.99 -15.69
C LEU A 37 -0.42 -6.76 -16.41
N TRP A 38 -0.01 -6.54 -17.67
CA TRP A 38 -0.40 -5.39 -18.49
C TRP A 38 -1.25 -5.76 -19.72
N ASP A 39 -1.92 -6.92 -19.69
CA ASP A 39 -2.90 -7.30 -20.71
C ASP A 39 -4.15 -6.39 -20.70
N PRO A 40 -4.91 -6.24 -21.79
CA PRO A 40 -6.14 -5.45 -21.79
C PRO A 40 -7.10 -5.85 -20.67
N VAL A 41 -7.60 -4.87 -19.92
CA VAL A 41 -8.63 -5.04 -18.89
C VAL A 41 -9.91 -5.55 -19.52
N SER A 42 -10.45 -6.60 -18.93
CA SER A 42 -11.76 -7.16 -19.27
C SER A 42 -12.88 -6.57 -18.40
N SER A 43 -14.13 -6.60 -18.89
CA SER A 43 -15.30 -6.20 -18.10
C SER A 43 -15.44 -7.00 -16.80
N LYS A 44 -15.10 -8.30 -16.83
CA LYS A 44 -15.12 -9.18 -15.66
C LYS A 44 -14.15 -8.74 -14.58
N GLU A 45 -12.98 -8.23 -14.96
CA GLU A 45 -12.03 -7.68 -13.98
C GLU A 45 -12.58 -6.42 -13.30
N VAL A 46 -13.28 -5.57 -14.05
CA VAL A 46 -13.97 -4.40 -13.48
C VAL A 46 -15.09 -4.81 -12.52
N GLU A 47 -15.87 -5.83 -12.87
CA GLU A 47 -16.94 -6.38 -12.01
C GLU A 47 -16.39 -6.89 -10.67
N LEU A 48 -15.23 -7.57 -10.71
CA LEU A 48 -14.54 -8.04 -9.50
C LEU A 48 -13.88 -6.93 -8.70
N ALA A 49 -13.75 -5.73 -9.27
CA ALA A 49 -13.12 -4.55 -8.67
C ALA A 49 -14.12 -3.43 -8.37
N LEU A 50 -15.43 -3.72 -8.38
CA LEU A 50 -16.46 -2.70 -8.16
C LEU A 50 -16.28 -1.98 -6.81
N PRO A 51 -16.34 -0.63 -6.80
CA PRO A 51 -16.21 0.13 -5.57
C PRO A 51 -17.38 -0.17 -4.62
N PRO A 52 -17.14 -0.37 -3.31
CA PRO A 52 -18.22 -0.52 -2.33
C PRO A 52 -19.13 0.72 -2.29
N LEU A 53 -20.44 0.53 -2.16
CA LEU A 53 -21.40 1.65 -2.18
C LEU A 53 -21.20 2.68 -1.05
N GLY A 54 -20.63 2.25 0.08
CA GLY A 54 -20.37 3.11 1.23
C GLY A 54 -19.06 3.90 1.17
N THR A 55 -18.25 3.78 0.10
CA THR A 55 -17.00 4.55 0.02
C THR A 55 -17.24 6.01 -0.34
N ALA A 56 -16.47 6.91 0.27
CA ALA A 56 -16.57 8.35 0.01
C ALA A 56 -16.05 8.69 -1.41
N PRO A 57 -16.66 9.66 -2.10
CA PRO A 57 -16.15 10.17 -3.37
C PRO A 57 -14.81 10.90 -3.19
N GLY A 58 -14.03 10.96 -4.27
CA GLY A 58 -12.82 11.76 -4.36
C GLY A 58 -13.13 13.25 -4.57
N PRO A 59 -12.11 14.08 -4.84
CA PRO A 59 -12.29 15.50 -5.15
C PRO A 59 -13.13 15.77 -6.40
N ASP A 60 -13.20 14.80 -7.32
CA ASP A 60 -14.02 14.82 -8.54
C ASP A 60 -15.52 14.65 -8.28
N SER A 61 -15.92 14.42 -7.02
CA SER A 61 -17.32 14.20 -6.61
C SER A 61 -18.00 13.00 -7.27
N PHE A 62 -17.27 12.17 -8.02
CA PHE A 62 -17.80 11.00 -8.69
C PHE A 62 -18.05 9.89 -7.67
N THR A 63 -19.31 9.47 -7.52
CA THR A 63 -19.70 8.55 -6.46
C THR A 63 -19.63 7.08 -6.90
N PRO A 64 -19.61 6.12 -5.96
CA PRO A 64 -19.74 4.70 -6.29
C PRO A 64 -21.06 4.36 -7.00
N LYS A 65 -22.11 5.15 -6.78
CA LYS A 65 -23.40 4.98 -7.47
C LYS A 65 -23.28 5.38 -8.94
N ASP A 66 -22.65 6.52 -9.21
CA ASP A 66 -22.39 6.99 -10.58
C ASP A 66 -21.50 6.01 -11.34
N PHE A 67 -20.46 5.48 -10.66
CA PHE A 67 -19.58 4.45 -11.24
C PHE A 67 -20.37 3.21 -11.67
N ARG A 68 -21.25 2.70 -10.79
CA ARG A 68 -22.05 1.50 -11.05
C ARG A 68 -23.20 1.72 -12.03
N ALA A 69 -23.59 2.97 -12.32
CA ALA A 69 -24.57 3.29 -13.35
C ALA A 69 -24.00 3.09 -14.77
N VAL A 70 -22.67 3.13 -14.92
CA VAL A 70 -21.98 2.89 -16.20
C VAL A 70 -21.64 1.40 -16.34
N PRO A 71 -21.93 0.75 -17.48
CA PRO A 71 -21.60 -0.65 -17.69
C PRO A 71 -20.11 -0.96 -17.57
N SER A 72 -19.77 -2.09 -16.95
CA SER A 72 -18.38 -2.53 -16.75
C SER A 72 -17.56 -2.64 -18.05
N ALA A 73 -18.20 -2.95 -19.18
CA ALA A 73 -17.55 -2.98 -20.49
C ALA A 73 -17.05 -1.60 -20.94
N VAL A 74 -17.79 -0.52 -20.63
CA VAL A 74 -17.37 0.85 -20.94
C VAL A 74 -16.17 1.23 -20.07
N TRP A 75 -16.21 0.89 -18.78
CA TRP A 75 -15.06 1.10 -17.89
C TRP A 75 -13.82 0.33 -18.32
N ALA A 76 -13.97 -0.91 -18.80
CA ALA A 76 -12.87 -1.69 -19.35
C ALA A 76 -12.22 -0.95 -20.53
N CYS A 77 -13.01 -0.39 -21.46
CA CYS A 77 -12.48 0.44 -22.55
C CYS A 77 -11.72 1.67 -22.02
N ILE A 78 -12.27 2.40 -21.04
CA ILE A 78 -11.63 3.57 -20.44
C ILE A 78 -10.30 3.19 -19.77
N PHE A 79 -10.27 2.10 -19.01
CA PHE A 79 -9.05 1.61 -18.36
C PHE A 79 -8.00 1.17 -19.39
N ASN A 80 -8.41 0.55 -20.49
CA ASN A 80 -7.51 0.22 -21.59
C ASN A 80 -6.92 1.46 -22.26
N ILE A 81 -7.68 2.57 -22.35
CA ILE A 81 -7.14 3.86 -22.81
C ILE A 81 -6.08 4.38 -21.81
N PHE A 82 -6.33 4.30 -20.51
CA PHE A 82 -5.31 4.68 -19.50
C PHE A 82 -4.03 3.84 -19.63
N MET A 83 -4.17 2.54 -19.87
CA MET A 83 -3.03 1.64 -20.10
C MET A 83 -2.23 2.01 -21.36
N LEU A 84 -2.93 2.29 -22.47
CA LEU A 84 -2.29 2.71 -23.72
C LEU A 84 -1.57 4.05 -23.59
N CYS A 85 -2.16 4.99 -22.85
CA CYS A 85 -1.54 6.29 -22.58
C CYS A 85 -0.38 6.21 -21.58
N GLY A 86 -0.31 5.16 -20.75
CA GLY A 86 0.67 5.03 -19.67
C GLY A 86 0.52 6.09 -18.57
N ARG A 87 -0.61 6.82 -18.52
CA ARG A 87 -0.87 7.89 -17.55
C ARG A 87 -2.36 8.11 -17.35
N LEU A 88 -2.71 8.66 -16.19
CA LEU A 88 -4.04 9.16 -15.91
C LEU A 88 -4.19 10.63 -16.37
N PRO A 89 -5.41 11.08 -16.70
CA PRO A 89 -5.73 12.50 -16.78
C PRO A 89 -5.36 13.23 -15.48
N ASP A 90 -4.81 14.45 -15.60
CA ASP A 90 -4.28 15.21 -14.45
C ASP A 90 -5.32 15.44 -13.34
N TYR A 91 -6.59 15.65 -13.69
CA TYR A 91 -7.66 15.86 -12.70
C TYR A 91 -7.96 14.60 -11.87
N LEU A 92 -7.63 13.40 -12.36
CA LEU A 92 -7.77 12.15 -11.62
C LEU A 92 -6.58 11.89 -10.67
N LEU A 93 -5.48 12.64 -10.81
CA LEU A 93 -4.33 12.59 -9.91
C LEU A 93 -4.49 13.47 -8.66
N GLU A 94 -5.59 14.22 -8.58
CA GLU A 94 -5.97 14.96 -7.39
C GLU A 94 -6.63 14.05 -6.35
N SER A 95 -6.19 14.16 -5.10
CA SER A 95 -6.77 13.47 -3.96
C SER A 95 -7.00 14.43 -2.79
N ARG A 96 -7.83 13.97 -1.85
CA ARG A 96 -7.94 14.57 -0.53
C ARG A 96 -7.32 13.64 0.49
N THR A 97 -6.55 14.16 1.43
CA THR A 97 -6.06 13.39 2.58
C THR A 97 -6.76 13.87 3.84
N THR A 98 -7.55 13.00 4.45
CA THR A 98 -8.23 13.24 5.72
C THR A 98 -7.43 12.62 6.85
N LEU A 99 -7.33 13.32 7.99
CA LEU A 99 -6.52 12.90 9.14
C LEU A 99 -7.43 12.20 10.15
N ILE A 100 -7.25 10.88 10.31
CA ILE A 100 -8.07 10.07 11.23
C ILE A 100 -7.30 9.85 12.54
N PRO A 101 -7.89 10.15 13.72
CA PRO A 101 -7.21 9.94 14.99
C PRO A 101 -6.96 8.45 15.26
N LYS A 102 -5.78 8.12 15.81
CA LYS A 102 -5.40 6.76 16.23
C LYS A 102 -6.07 6.34 17.53
N ARG A 103 -6.47 7.30 18.35
CA ARG A 103 -7.04 7.14 19.69
C ARG A 103 -7.94 8.32 20.02
N ASP A 104 -8.82 8.15 20.99
CA ASP A 104 -9.59 9.25 21.57
C ASP A 104 -8.67 10.27 22.25
N GLY A 105 -9.02 11.56 22.20
CA GLY A 105 -8.19 12.64 22.75
C GLY A 105 -6.88 12.90 21.99
N ALA A 106 -6.80 12.56 20.69
CA ALA A 106 -5.62 12.83 19.87
C ALA A 106 -5.38 14.35 19.70
N CYS A 107 -4.24 14.84 20.22
CA CYS A 107 -3.89 16.26 20.19
C CYS A 107 -2.71 16.57 19.26
N ASN A 108 -1.76 15.64 19.11
CA ASN A 108 -0.55 15.85 18.34
C ASN A 108 -0.71 15.35 16.90
N PRO A 109 -0.04 15.95 15.89
CA PRO A 109 -0.18 15.52 14.50
C PRO A 109 0.19 14.05 14.26
N GLU A 110 1.15 13.54 15.02
CA GLU A 110 1.61 12.14 14.96
C GLU A 110 0.56 11.13 15.43
N ASP A 111 -0.44 11.58 16.19
CA ASP A 111 -1.55 10.74 16.66
C ASP A 111 -2.61 10.52 15.56
N PHE A 112 -2.41 11.08 14.36
CA PHE A 112 -3.33 10.92 13.25
C PHE A 112 -2.75 10.01 12.16
N ARG A 113 -3.65 9.42 11.36
CA ARG A 113 -3.32 8.64 10.16
C ARG A 113 -3.80 9.39 8.92
N PRO A 114 -2.94 9.60 7.91
CA PRO A 114 -3.34 10.27 6.69
C PRO A 114 -4.07 9.30 5.76
N ILE A 115 -5.39 9.39 5.68
CA ILE A 115 -6.17 8.60 4.72
C ILE A 115 -6.40 9.41 3.45
N THR A 116 -5.75 8.98 2.38
CA THR A 116 -5.84 9.57 1.04
C THR A 116 -7.01 8.97 0.27
N VAL A 117 -7.93 9.83 -0.15
CA VAL A 117 -9.13 9.54 -0.92
C VAL A 117 -8.96 10.12 -2.32
N SER A 118 -8.68 9.24 -3.28
CA SER A 118 -8.66 9.55 -4.71
C SER A 118 -10.03 9.26 -5.36
N SER A 119 -10.16 9.62 -6.63
CA SER A 119 -11.33 9.30 -7.45
C SER A 119 -11.73 7.83 -7.33
N VAL A 120 -13.04 7.57 -7.32
CA VAL A 120 -13.59 6.20 -7.38
C VAL A 120 -13.11 5.46 -8.63
N VAL A 121 -12.96 6.17 -9.76
CA VAL A 121 -12.49 5.60 -11.03
C VAL A 121 -11.06 5.08 -10.86
N VAL A 122 -10.18 5.89 -10.29
CA VAL A 122 -8.78 5.54 -10.05
C VAL A 122 -8.66 4.36 -9.09
N ARG A 123 -9.41 4.38 -7.97
CA ARG A 123 -9.38 3.27 -7.02
C ARG A 123 -9.88 1.96 -7.63
N CYS A 124 -10.89 1.99 -8.49
CA CYS A 124 -11.34 0.80 -9.20
C CYS A 124 -10.25 0.27 -10.15
N PHE A 125 -9.63 1.14 -10.95
CA PHE A 125 -8.54 0.73 -11.83
C PHE A 125 -7.33 0.17 -11.07
N HIS A 126 -6.92 0.85 -9.99
CA HIS A 126 -5.85 0.39 -9.10
C HIS A 126 -6.20 -0.93 -8.41
N LYS A 127 -7.48 -1.18 -8.10
CA LYS A 127 -7.93 -2.47 -7.58
C LYS A 127 -7.81 -3.58 -8.61
N VAL A 128 -8.11 -3.32 -9.90
CA VAL A 128 -7.86 -4.28 -10.99
C VAL A 128 -6.38 -4.64 -11.04
N ILE A 129 -5.51 -3.63 -11.07
CA ILE A 129 -4.05 -3.80 -11.10
C ILE A 129 -3.57 -4.60 -9.87
N ALA A 130 -4.01 -4.22 -8.67
CA ALA A 130 -3.65 -4.91 -7.44
C ALA A 130 -4.09 -6.39 -7.44
N ASN A 131 -5.30 -6.67 -7.96
CA ASN A 131 -5.80 -8.03 -8.10
C ASN A 131 -4.94 -8.85 -9.07
N ARG A 132 -4.47 -8.27 -10.18
CA ARG A 132 -3.53 -8.93 -11.09
C ARG A 132 -2.20 -9.23 -10.41
N MET A 133 -1.59 -8.22 -9.78
CA MET A 133 -0.35 -8.41 -9.03
C MET A 133 -0.48 -9.52 -7.99
N SER A 134 -1.57 -9.54 -7.23
CA SER A 134 -1.80 -10.57 -6.20
C SER A 134 -1.94 -11.99 -6.77
N ARG A 135 -2.35 -12.15 -8.03
CA ARG A 135 -2.45 -13.47 -8.69
C ARG A 135 -1.09 -13.98 -9.19
N HIS A 136 -0.25 -13.08 -9.71
CA HIS A 136 0.98 -13.44 -10.43
C HIS A 136 2.26 -13.27 -9.59
N ILE A 137 2.21 -12.46 -8.53
CA ILE A 137 3.35 -12.19 -7.65
C ILE A 137 3.18 -12.96 -6.36
N GLN A 138 4.12 -13.87 -6.09
CA GLN A 138 4.21 -14.58 -4.83
C GLN A 138 5.19 -13.86 -3.90
N LEU A 139 4.67 -13.40 -2.77
CA LEU A 139 5.47 -12.85 -1.68
C LEU A 139 5.95 -13.99 -0.77
N ASP A 140 6.98 -13.72 0.04
CA ASP A 140 7.50 -14.63 1.05
C ASP A 140 6.35 -15.13 1.95
N PRO A 141 6.25 -16.45 2.23
CA PRO A 141 5.21 -17.00 3.10
C PRO A 141 5.14 -16.37 4.49
N ARG A 142 6.27 -15.83 4.97
CA ARG A 142 6.42 -15.06 6.21
C ARG A 142 5.68 -13.72 6.19
N GLN A 143 5.54 -13.11 5.00
CA GLN A 143 4.70 -11.94 4.84
C GLN A 143 3.22 -12.33 5.00
N LYS A 144 2.65 -11.96 6.15
CA LYS A 144 1.25 -12.21 6.48
C LYS A 144 0.36 -10.96 6.37
N ALA A 145 0.95 -9.77 6.29
CA ALA A 145 0.18 -8.52 6.25
C ALA A 145 -0.62 -8.38 4.95
N PHE A 146 -1.87 -7.89 5.07
CA PHE A 146 -2.77 -7.62 3.94
C PHE A 146 -3.05 -8.83 3.02
N ARG A 147 -2.95 -10.06 3.54
CA ARG A 147 -3.34 -11.29 2.85
C ARG A 147 -4.73 -11.73 3.30
N SER A 148 -5.37 -12.60 2.51
CA SER A 148 -6.70 -13.14 2.81
C SER A 148 -6.74 -14.14 3.96
N LEU A 149 -5.57 -14.55 4.49
CA LEU A 149 -5.44 -15.46 5.62
C LEU A 149 -5.34 -14.66 6.92
N ASP A 150 -5.88 -15.20 8.02
CA ASP A 150 -5.78 -14.58 9.34
C ASP A 150 -4.36 -14.74 9.92
N GLY A 151 -3.45 -13.92 9.41
CA GLY A 151 -2.06 -13.89 9.82
C GLY A 151 -1.86 -13.49 11.28
N CYS A 152 -2.81 -12.76 11.87
CA CYS A 152 -2.74 -12.33 13.26
C CYS A 152 -2.93 -13.53 14.20
N LEU A 153 -3.95 -14.36 13.96
CA LEU A 153 -4.15 -15.58 14.72
C LEU A 153 -2.94 -16.52 14.57
N GLU A 154 -2.49 -16.79 13.33
CA GLU A 154 -1.32 -17.64 13.10
C GLU A 154 -0.07 -17.17 13.86
N GLY A 155 0.21 -15.86 13.83
CA GLY A 155 1.35 -15.28 14.55
C GLY A 155 1.24 -15.42 16.06
N VAL A 156 0.06 -15.19 16.64
CA VAL A 156 -0.19 -15.34 18.08
C VAL A 156 -0.06 -16.81 18.50
N PHE A 157 -0.66 -17.73 17.74
CA PHE A 157 -0.56 -19.17 18.02
C PHE A 157 0.89 -19.66 17.95
N LEU A 158 1.65 -19.24 16.94
CA LEU A 158 3.05 -19.61 16.79
C LEU A 158 3.91 -19.09 17.95
N LEU A 159 3.70 -17.84 18.36
CA LEU A 159 4.41 -17.25 19.49
C LEU A 159 4.09 -17.98 20.81
N ASP A 160 2.81 -18.23 21.10
CA ASP A 160 2.39 -18.96 22.29
C ASP A 160 2.99 -20.37 22.33
N PHE A 161 2.97 -21.07 21.19
CA PHE A 161 3.59 -22.39 21.06
C PHE A 161 5.10 -22.36 21.36
N ILE A 162 5.83 -21.40 20.78
CA ILE A 162 7.28 -21.25 20.98
C ILE A 162 7.58 -20.98 22.46
N LEU A 163 6.86 -20.06 23.09
CA LEU A 163 7.02 -19.73 24.51
C LEU A 163 6.72 -20.93 25.40
N GLY A 164 5.63 -21.65 25.13
CA GLY A 164 5.26 -22.87 25.86
C GLY A 164 6.27 -24.00 25.69
N HIS A 165 6.84 -24.16 24.48
CA HIS A 165 7.90 -25.14 24.22
C HIS A 165 9.20 -24.78 24.95
N ALA A 166 9.62 -23.53 24.90
CA ALA A 166 10.81 -23.04 25.58
C ALA A 166 10.72 -23.23 27.10
N ARG A 167 9.56 -22.89 27.68
CA ARG A 167 9.28 -23.05 29.11
C ARG A 167 9.35 -24.51 29.56
N ARG A 168 8.74 -25.43 28.79
CA ARG A 168 8.76 -26.87 29.11
C ARG A 168 10.16 -27.49 29.04
N ASN A 169 11.01 -26.98 28.16
CA ASN A 169 12.36 -27.50 27.94
C ASN A 169 13.46 -26.71 28.65
N HIS A 170 13.08 -25.72 29.49
CA HIS A 170 14.02 -24.83 30.19
C HIS A 170 15.07 -24.18 29.29
N ARG A 171 14.68 -23.85 28.04
CA ARG A 171 15.57 -23.20 27.08
C ARG A 171 15.31 -21.68 27.07
N PRO A 172 16.36 -20.85 27.08
CA PRO A 172 16.18 -19.42 26.87
C PRO A 172 15.70 -19.16 25.43
N VAL A 173 14.74 -18.25 25.28
CA VAL A 173 14.28 -17.72 24.00
C VAL A 173 14.32 -16.20 24.06
N HIS A 174 14.83 -15.59 22.99
CA HIS A 174 14.88 -14.15 22.83
C HIS A 174 13.91 -13.74 21.73
N LEU A 175 13.11 -12.71 21.99
CA LEU A 175 12.18 -12.13 21.03
C LEU A 175 12.67 -10.74 20.62
N ALA A 176 12.80 -10.52 19.31
CA ALA A 176 13.01 -9.20 18.74
C ALA A 176 11.73 -8.79 18.00
N SER A 177 11.17 -7.64 18.36
CA SER A 177 10.04 -7.03 17.66
C SER A 177 10.53 -5.75 16.99
N LEU A 178 10.31 -5.64 15.67
CA LEU A 178 10.62 -4.44 14.91
C LEU A 178 9.32 -3.77 14.46
N ASP A 179 9.18 -2.50 14.80
CA ASP A 179 8.10 -1.65 14.29
C ASP A 179 8.70 -0.60 13.35
N VAL A 180 8.17 -0.52 12.13
CA VAL A 180 8.62 0.45 11.13
C VAL A 180 7.81 1.72 11.31
N ALA A 181 8.43 2.73 11.92
CA ALA A 181 7.80 4.03 12.11
C ALA A 181 7.35 4.63 10.76
N LYS A 182 6.07 5.00 10.67
CA LYS A 182 5.47 5.64 9.48
C LYS A 182 5.74 4.87 8.18
N ALA A 183 5.62 3.54 8.23
CA ALA A 183 6.05 2.66 7.14
C ALA A 183 5.44 3.01 5.78
N PHE A 184 4.15 3.37 5.72
CA PHE A 184 3.49 3.76 4.48
C PHE A 184 4.01 5.10 3.95
N ASP A 185 4.29 6.06 4.83
CA ASP A 185 4.67 7.43 4.46
C ASP A 185 6.15 7.55 4.07
N SER A 186 6.99 6.59 4.47
CA SER A 186 8.46 6.64 4.31
C SER A 186 9.00 5.87 3.10
N VAL A 187 8.15 5.16 2.35
CA VAL A 187 8.60 4.40 1.17
C VAL A 187 9.07 5.35 0.06
N SER A 188 10.34 5.29 -0.31
CA SER A 188 10.81 6.08 -1.46
C SER A 188 10.20 5.60 -2.78
N HIS A 189 9.87 6.51 -3.68
CA HIS A 189 9.34 6.14 -5.01
C HIS A 189 10.38 5.39 -5.84
N ALA A 190 11.68 5.66 -5.64
CA ALA A 190 12.77 4.88 -6.24
C ALA A 190 12.73 3.41 -5.80
N ALA A 191 12.52 3.14 -4.51
CA ALA A 191 12.37 1.79 -3.99
C ALA A 191 11.17 1.07 -4.61
N ILE A 192 10.05 1.78 -4.82
CA ILE A 192 8.85 1.24 -5.49
C ILE A 192 9.22 0.75 -6.89
N LEU A 193 9.85 1.59 -7.71
CA LEU A 193 10.20 1.22 -9.09
C LEU A 193 11.20 0.06 -9.14
N ASP A 194 12.16 0.05 -8.23
CA ASP A 194 13.15 -1.01 -8.13
C ASP A 194 12.52 -2.35 -7.73
N VAL A 195 11.59 -2.37 -6.75
CA VAL A 195 10.90 -3.63 -6.41
C VAL A 195 9.99 -4.10 -7.52
N LEU A 196 9.25 -3.21 -8.20
CA LEU A 196 8.41 -3.59 -9.35
C LEU A 196 9.24 -4.34 -10.40
N ARG A 197 10.41 -3.80 -10.77
CA ARG A 197 11.35 -4.45 -11.69
C ARG A 197 11.85 -5.80 -11.15
N SER A 198 12.24 -5.87 -9.87
CA SER A 198 12.76 -7.12 -9.28
C SER A 198 11.74 -8.27 -9.32
N PHE A 199 10.45 -7.97 -9.21
CA PHE A 199 9.36 -8.95 -9.24
C PHE A 199 8.87 -9.29 -10.66
N GLY A 200 9.50 -8.72 -11.70
CA GLY A 200 9.15 -8.96 -13.10
C GLY A 200 7.90 -8.20 -13.56
N VAL A 201 7.55 -7.08 -12.90
CA VAL A 201 6.48 -6.20 -13.38
C VAL A 201 6.92 -5.57 -14.71
N PRO A 202 6.08 -5.57 -15.77
CA PRO A 202 6.42 -4.96 -17.04
C PRO A 202 6.77 -3.49 -16.92
N ASP A 203 7.72 -3.03 -17.74
CA ASP A 203 8.22 -1.66 -17.68
C ASP A 203 7.08 -0.64 -17.94
N GLN A 204 6.12 -0.93 -18.83
CA GLN A 204 4.94 -0.07 -19.07
C GLN A 204 4.08 0.14 -17.83
N MET A 205 3.89 -0.93 -17.06
CA MET A 205 3.15 -0.86 -15.80
C MET A 205 3.94 -0.08 -14.73
N GLY A 206 5.26 -0.28 -14.69
CA GLY A 206 6.16 0.48 -13.82
C GLY A 206 6.14 1.99 -14.14
N GLU A 207 6.17 2.34 -15.43
CA GLU A 207 6.06 3.72 -15.92
C GLU A 207 4.72 4.35 -15.58
N TYR A 208 3.61 3.62 -15.74
CA TYR A 208 2.30 4.07 -15.29
C TYR A 208 2.30 4.39 -13.79
N ILE A 209 2.81 3.48 -12.96
CA ILE A 209 2.88 3.70 -11.50
C ILE A 209 3.78 4.89 -11.18
N ALA A 210 4.92 5.03 -11.86
CA ALA A 210 5.81 6.18 -11.72
C ALA A 210 5.07 7.50 -12.02
N SER A 211 4.30 7.55 -13.12
CA SER A 211 3.54 8.73 -13.51
C SER A 211 2.48 9.11 -12.47
N VAL A 212 1.82 8.12 -11.87
CA VAL A 212 0.79 8.31 -10.84
C VAL A 212 1.37 8.88 -9.54
N TYR A 213 2.59 8.47 -9.16
CA TYR A 213 3.26 9.04 -7.99
C TYR A 213 3.83 10.43 -8.29
N ALA A 214 4.49 10.62 -9.44
CA ALA A 214 5.09 11.89 -9.83
C ALA A 214 4.05 13.01 -10.03
N GLY A 215 2.89 12.69 -10.62
CA GLY A 215 1.82 13.66 -10.87
C GLY A 215 0.83 13.84 -9.71
N SER A 216 0.97 13.07 -8.63
CA SER A 216 0.01 13.09 -7.52
C SER A 216 -0.02 14.44 -6.82
N ARG A 217 -1.23 14.90 -6.51
CA ARG A 217 -1.46 16.09 -5.67
C ARG A 217 -2.49 15.76 -4.62
N THR A 218 -2.23 16.14 -3.37
CA THR A 218 -3.21 15.96 -2.31
C THR A 218 -3.43 17.24 -1.52
N ARG A 219 -4.66 17.47 -1.07
CA ARG A 219 -4.99 18.53 -0.11
C ARG A 219 -5.31 17.89 1.23
N LEU A 220 -4.66 18.34 2.29
CA LEU A 220 -5.01 17.93 3.64
C LEU A 220 -6.35 18.57 3.99
N GLN A 221 -7.25 17.79 4.58
CA GLN A 221 -8.53 18.28 5.08
C GLN A 221 -8.71 17.84 6.53
N GLY A 222 -9.04 18.82 7.38
CA GLY A 222 -9.51 18.61 8.75
C GLY A 222 -10.89 19.23 8.97
N ASP A 223 -11.31 19.32 10.23
CA ASP A 223 -12.62 19.87 10.58
C ASP A 223 -12.69 21.36 10.22
N GLY A 224 -13.36 21.67 9.10
CA GLY A 224 -13.65 23.03 8.66
C GLY A 224 -12.52 23.73 7.89
N TRP A 225 -11.38 23.08 7.66
CA TRP A 225 -10.24 23.65 6.92
C TRP A 225 -9.70 22.72 5.84
N GLN A 226 -9.06 23.30 4.82
CA GLN A 226 -8.42 22.57 3.73
C GLN A 226 -7.14 23.29 3.31
N SER A 227 -6.05 22.54 3.19
CA SER A 227 -4.74 23.11 2.83
C SER A 227 -4.63 23.49 1.34
N HIS A 228 -3.51 24.13 1.00
CA HIS A 228 -2.99 24.16 -0.37
C HIS A 228 -2.69 22.75 -0.88
N ALA A 229 -2.48 22.63 -2.20
CA ALA A 229 -2.09 21.36 -2.81
C ALA A 229 -0.65 21.02 -2.42
N ILE A 230 -0.46 19.82 -1.90
CA ILE A 230 0.83 19.24 -1.54
C ILE A 230 1.18 18.19 -2.59
N HIS A 231 2.44 18.16 -2.99
CA HIS A 231 3.00 17.15 -3.88
C HIS A 231 3.80 16.14 -3.05
N PRO A 232 3.27 14.93 -2.79
CA PRO A 232 4.00 13.90 -2.07
C PRO A 232 5.20 13.43 -2.88
N THR A 233 6.39 13.40 -2.26
CA THR A 233 7.63 12.91 -2.90
C THR A 233 8.10 11.57 -2.34
N CYS A 234 7.41 11.06 -1.32
CA CYS A 234 7.62 9.76 -0.72
C CYS A 234 6.29 9.17 -0.26
N GLY A 235 6.36 7.92 0.17
CA GLY A 235 5.26 7.15 0.67
C GLY A 235 4.35 6.58 -0.41
N VAL A 236 3.55 5.61 0.02
CA VAL A 236 2.43 5.04 -0.73
C VAL A 236 1.13 5.68 -0.24
N LYS A 237 0.12 5.77 -1.10
CA LYS A 237 -1.16 6.42 -0.76
C LYS A 237 -1.98 5.53 0.17
N GLN A 238 -2.05 5.85 1.47
CA GLN A 238 -2.87 5.09 2.41
C GLN A 238 -4.36 5.31 2.11
N GLY A 239 -5.04 4.30 1.58
CA GLY A 239 -6.43 4.39 1.08
C GLY A 239 -6.57 4.04 -0.40
N ASP A 240 -5.46 3.94 -1.12
CA ASP A 240 -5.42 3.43 -2.49
C ASP A 240 -5.31 1.88 -2.49
N PRO A 241 -6.16 1.14 -3.20
CA PRO A 241 -6.12 -0.32 -3.26
C PRO A 241 -4.80 -0.93 -3.76
N LEU A 242 -4.00 -0.19 -4.53
CA LEU A 242 -2.71 -0.67 -5.04
C LEU A 242 -1.58 -0.55 -4.00
N SER A 243 -1.68 0.43 -3.09
CA SER A 243 -0.64 0.75 -2.12
C SER A 243 -0.24 -0.42 -1.22
N PRO A 244 -1.16 -1.24 -0.65
CA PRO A 244 -0.77 -2.37 0.20
C PRO A 244 0.10 -3.41 -0.52
N MET A 245 -0.19 -3.69 -1.81
CA MET A 245 0.60 -4.64 -2.59
C MET A 245 2.01 -4.11 -2.83
N ILE A 246 2.14 -2.85 -3.26
CA ILE A 246 3.43 -2.19 -3.45
C ILE A 246 4.23 -2.17 -2.14
N PHE A 247 3.60 -1.77 -1.04
CA PHE A 247 4.22 -1.75 0.28
C PHE A 247 4.74 -3.13 0.69
N ASN A 248 3.91 -4.17 0.54
CA ASN A 248 4.31 -5.54 0.84
C ASN A 248 5.49 -6.01 -0.02
N MET A 249 5.55 -5.65 -1.30
CA MET A 249 6.70 -5.96 -2.17
C MET A 249 7.99 -5.27 -1.69
N VAL A 250 7.89 -4.05 -1.15
CA VAL A 250 9.03 -3.34 -0.53
C VAL A 250 9.50 -4.05 0.73
N ILE A 251 8.57 -4.41 1.63
CA ILE A 251 8.91 -5.15 2.85
C ILE A 251 9.43 -6.56 2.54
N ASP A 252 8.92 -7.21 1.50
CA ASP A 252 9.38 -8.54 1.07
C ASP A 252 10.89 -8.59 0.82
N ARG A 253 11.44 -7.48 0.32
CA ARG A 253 12.87 -7.35 0.12
C ARG A 253 13.65 -7.41 1.43
N LEU A 254 13.12 -6.85 2.51
CA LEU A 254 13.78 -6.91 3.82
C LEU A 254 13.90 -8.36 4.31
N PHE A 255 12.92 -9.23 4.01
CA PHE A 255 12.99 -10.66 4.35
C PHE A 255 14.15 -11.41 3.71
N THR A 256 14.74 -10.87 2.63
CA THR A 256 15.95 -11.44 2.02
C THR A 256 17.24 -11.13 2.79
N LEU A 257 17.23 -10.10 3.62
CA LEU A 257 18.37 -9.72 4.47
C LEU A 257 18.43 -10.56 5.76
N PHE A 258 17.31 -11.18 6.15
CA PHE A 258 17.23 -12.00 7.36
C PHE A 258 17.63 -13.45 7.07
N PRO A 259 18.56 -14.04 7.83
CA PRO A 259 18.95 -15.43 7.68
C PRO A 259 17.75 -16.37 7.86
N ARG A 260 17.63 -17.39 6.99
CA ARG A 260 16.51 -18.36 7.01
C ARG A 260 16.60 -19.36 8.16
N ASP A 261 17.78 -19.53 8.72
CA ASP A 261 18.13 -20.39 9.85
C ASP A 261 17.91 -19.73 11.21
N THR A 262 17.55 -18.44 11.25
CA THR A 262 17.18 -17.76 12.49
C THR A 262 15.77 -18.18 12.91
N GLY A 263 15.64 -18.83 14.07
CA GLY A 263 14.37 -19.29 14.62
C GLY A 263 14.55 -20.19 15.84
N VAL A 264 13.45 -20.78 16.33
CA VAL A 264 13.46 -21.75 17.44
C VAL A 264 13.30 -23.16 16.88
N THR A 265 14.29 -24.02 17.11
CA THR A 265 14.25 -25.43 16.67
C THR A 265 13.33 -26.24 17.57
N VAL A 266 12.31 -26.87 16.98
CA VAL A 266 11.40 -27.81 17.62
C VAL A 266 11.43 -29.12 16.84
N GLY A 267 12.09 -30.14 17.39
CA GLY A 267 12.40 -31.38 16.66
C GLY A 267 13.33 -31.09 15.47
N ASP A 268 12.91 -31.51 14.27
CA ASP A 268 13.65 -31.29 13.01
C ASP A 268 13.22 -30.02 12.27
N THR A 269 12.32 -29.21 12.87
CA THR A 269 11.77 -28.00 12.24
C THR A 269 12.29 -26.75 12.94
N VAL A 270 12.71 -25.75 12.16
CA VAL A 270 13.01 -24.40 12.68
C VAL A 270 11.77 -23.53 12.52
N LEU A 271 11.22 -23.06 13.64
CA LEU A 271 10.09 -22.16 13.66
C LEU A 271 10.56 -20.71 13.68
N ASN A 272 10.13 -19.93 12.69
CA ASN A 272 10.39 -18.51 12.61
C ASN A 272 9.06 -17.77 12.39
N GLY A 273 8.79 -16.77 13.23
CA GLY A 273 7.60 -15.93 13.18
C GLY A 273 7.82 -14.55 12.54
N MET A 274 8.99 -14.31 11.93
CA MET A 274 9.12 -13.26 10.92
C MET A 274 8.19 -13.52 9.75
#